data_AF-A0A8B9LDH4-F1
#
_entry.id   AF-A0A8B9LDH4-F1
#
_cell.length_a   1.000
_cell.length_b   1.000
_cell.length_c   1.000
_cell.angle_alpha   90.00
_cell.angle_beta   90.00
_cell.angle_gamma   90.00
#
_symmetry.space_group_name_H-M   'P 1'
#
loop_
_entity.id
_entity.type
_entity.pdbx_description
1 polymer ?
#
loop_
_entity_poly.entity_id
_entity_poly.type
_entity_poly.pdbx_seq_one_letter_code
_entity_poly.pdbx_strand_id
1 'polypeptide(L)'
;MPSQPLRVAVVCSSNQNRRTYRENYSEPYTQNGILHMLERNKRIKQRPERFQSCKDQFDLVITCEERVYDQVLEDLNSREQETFQPVHVINVDIQDNHEEATLGAFLICELCQCVSNQHAHCRAAFASAKRCC
;
A
#
# COMPACT_ATOMS: atom_id res chain seq x y z
N MET A 1 28.26 -0.40 7.54
CA MET A 1 27.66 -0.92 6.30
C MET A 1 26.47 -0.01 5.98
N PRO A 2 26.35 0.58 4.79
CA PRO A 2 25.17 1.38 4.49
C PRO A 2 23.94 0.47 4.55
N SER A 3 23.04 0.76 5.48
CA SER A 3 21.74 0.09 5.60
C SER A 3 20.97 0.33 4.31
N GLN A 4 20.51 -0.75 3.68
CA GLN A 4 19.70 -0.66 2.47
C GLN A 4 18.36 0.03 2.79
N PRO A 5 17.81 0.83 1.86
CA PRO A 5 16.53 1.48 2.07
C PRO A 5 15.42 0.43 2.23
N LEU A 6 14.57 0.61 3.25
CA LEU A 6 13.46 -0.29 3.56
C LEU A 6 12.47 -0.34 2.39
N ARG A 7 12.25 -1.52 1.81
CA ARG A 7 11.27 -1.74 0.74
C ARG A 7 9.92 -2.02 1.36
N VAL A 8 9.01 -1.05 1.28
CA VAL A 8 7.69 -1.11 1.88
C VAL A 8 6.62 -1.29 0.81
N ALA A 9 5.73 -2.26 1.02
CA ALA A 9 4.46 -2.38 0.29
C ALA A 9 3.30 -1.98 1.21
N VAL A 10 2.31 -1.28 0.66
CA VAL A 10 1.02 -1.06 1.32
C VAL A 10 -0.05 -1.74 0.48
N VAL A 11 -0.83 -2.64 1.09
CA VAL A 11 -1.86 -3.45 0.43
C VAL A 11 -3.21 -3.12 1.05
N CYS A 12 -4.14 -2.67 0.21
CA CYS A 12 -5.55 -2.50 0.60
C CYS A 12 -6.44 -3.29 -0.37
N SER A 13 -7.70 -3.55 0.00
CA SER A 13 -8.64 -4.35 -0.79
C SER A 13 -9.14 -3.68 -2.07
N SER A 14 -8.89 -2.37 -2.22
CA SER A 14 -9.16 -1.56 -3.40
C SER A 14 -10.40 -1.93 -4.18
N ASN A 15 -11.54 -1.40 -3.76
CA ASN A 15 -12.77 -1.43 -4.55
C ASN A 15 -12.79 -0.38 -5.68
N GLN A 16 -11.62 0.06 -6.20
CA GLN A 16 -11.53 1.12 -7.21
C GLN A 16 -11.62 0.56 -8.63
N ASN A 17 -12.83 0.14 -8.96
CA ASN A 17 -13.17 -0.41 -10.26
C ASN A 17 -13.15 0.71 -11.33
N ARG A 18 -11.98 0.98 -11.93
CA ARG A 18 -11.79 2.00 -12.99
C ARG A 18 -12.75 1.84 -14.18
N ARG A 19 -13.35 0.65 -14.35
CA ARG A 19 -14.28 0.31 -15.43
C ARG A 19 -15.68 0.91 -15.27
N THR A 20 -16.14 1.20 -14.06
CA THR A 20 -17.53 1.64 -13.81
C THR A 20 -17.74 3.14 -14.09
N TYR A 21 -16.67 3.93 -14.25
CA TYR A 21 -16.76 5.40 -14.30
C TYR A 21 -16.86 5.99 -15.71
N ARG A 22 -17.07 5.18 -16.76
CA ARG A 22 -17.29 5.73 -18.11
C ARG A 22 -18.75 6.09 -18.35
N GLU A 23 -18.92 7.41 -18.43
CA GLU A 23 -19.76 8.17 -19.37
C GLU A 23 -21.17 8.64 -18.98
N ASN A 24 -21.77 8.35 -17.81
CA ASN A 24 -23.14 8.88 -17.55
C ASN A 24 -23.52 9.41 -16.15
N TYR A 25 -22.61 9.61 -15.20
CA TYR A 25 -23.00 10.10 -13.85
C TYR A 25 -21.94 11.00 -13.20
N SER A 26 -21.65 12.19 -13.74
CA SER A 26 -20.56 13.04 -13.22
C SER A 26 -20.84 13.70 -11.86
N GLU A 27 -22.10 14.03 -11.53
CA GLU A 27 -22.45 14.79 -10.33
C GLU A 27 -22.17 14.06 -8.99
N PRO A 28 -22.66 12.83 -8.75
CA PRO A 28 -22.43 12.15 -7.47
C PRO A 28 -20.96 11.78 -7.24
N TYR A 29 -20.20 11.48 -8.30
CA TYR A 29 -18.77 11.15 -8.19
C TYR A 29 -17.87 12.39 -7.99
N THR A 30 -18.36 13.57 -8.37
CA THR A 30 -17.70 14.85 -8.07
C THR A 30 -17.96 15.24 -6.61
N GLN A 31 -19.22 15.15 -6.16
CA GLN A 31 -19.62 15.49 -4.78
C GLN A 31 -18.97 14.56 -3.74
N ASN A 32 -18.82 13.27 -4.06
CA ASN A 32 -18.21 12.30 -3.15
C ASN A 32 -16.67 12.28 -3.20
N GLY A 33 -16.03 13.20 -3.95
CA GLY A 33 -14.57 13.33 -4.02
C GLY A 33 -13.82 12.21 -4.75
N ILE A 34 -14.54 11.23 -5.32
CA ILE A 34 -13.96 10.04 -5.97
C ILE A 34 -13.13 10.44 -7.20
N LEU A 35 -13.60 11.41 -8.00
CA LEU A 35 -12.85 11.91 -9.16
C LEU A 35 -11.50 12.51 -8.76
N HIS A 36 -11.47 13.32 -7.69
CA HIS A 36 -10.23 13.90 -7.17
C HIS A 36 -9.24 12.83 -6.68
N MET A 37 -9.76 11.77 -6.04
CA MET A 37 -8.96 10.63 -5.60
C MET A 37 -8.35 9.85 -6.79
N LEU A 38 -9.13 9.62 -7.84
CA LEU A 38 -8.67 8.92 -9.05
C LEU A 38 -7.61 9.72 -9.81
N GLU A 39 -7.76 11.05 -9.90
CA GLU A 39 -6.78 11.95 -10.50
C GLU A 39 -5.45 11.88 -9.72
N ARG A 40 -5.51 11.91 -8.37
CA ARG A 40 -4.34 11.71 -7.51
C ARG A 40 -3.66 10.37 -7.77
N ASN A 41 -4.43 9.28 -7.85
CA ASN A 41 -3.89 7.94 -8.08
C ASN A 41 -3.20 7.80 -9.45
N LYS A 42 -3.76 8.45 -10.50
CA LYS A 42 -3.17 8.46 -11.85
C LYS A 42 -1.81 9.15 -11.90
N ARG A 43 -1.58 10.16 -11.04
CA ARG A 43 -0.26 10.81 -10.90
C ARG A 43 0.78 9.93 -10.21
N ILE A 44 0.34 8.96 -9.40
CA ILE A 44 1.22 8.05 -8.65
C ILE A 44 1.55 6.80 -9.48
N LYS A 45 0.55 6.17 -10.08
CA LYS A 45 0.73 4.96 -10.91
C LYS A 45 -0.28 4.86 -12.05
N GLN A 46 0.11 4.16 -13.12
CA GLN A 46 -0.72 4.05 -14.32
C GLN A 46 -2.03 3.28 -14.07
N ARG A 47 -1.98 2.22 -13.25
CA ARG A 47 -3.12 1.33 -12.95
C ARG A 47 -3.00 0.69 -11.57
N PRO A 48 -4.11 0.23 -10.95
CA PRO A 48 -4.07 -0.60 -9.75
C PRO A 48 -3.36 -1.94 -10.02
N GLU A 49 -2.76 -2.51 -8.99
CA GLU A 49 -1.94 -3.72 -9.08
C GLU A 49 -2.34 -4.69 -7.96
N ARG A 50 -2.53 -5.96 -8.31
CA ARG A 50 -2.85 -7.00 -7.33
C ARG A 50 -1.57 -7.54 -6.69
N PHE A 51 -1.56 -7.61 -5.37
CA PHE A 51 -0.42 -8.12 -4.60
C PHE A 51 -0.05 -9.57 -5.00
N GLN A 52 -1.06 -10.42 -5.23
CA GLN A 52 -0.88 -11.83 -5.63
C GLN A 52 -0.22 -11.99 -7.00
N SER A 53 -0.30 -10.97 -7.86
CA SER A 53 0.35 -10.97 -9.17
C SER A 53 1.76 -10.38 -9.14
N CYS A 54 2.15 -9.79 -8.01
CA CYS A 54 3.44 -9.14 -7.83
C CYS A 54 4.48 -10.13 -7.26
N LYS A 55 5.64 -10.22 -7.92
CA LYS A 55 6.79 -11.04 -7.47
C LYS A 55 7.93 -10.20 -6.89
N ASP A 56 7.68 -8.93 -6.62
CA ASP A 56 8.66 -8.06 -5.97
C ASP A 56 8.92 -8.53 -4.53
N GLN A 57 10.13 -8.27 -4.04
CA GLN A 57 10.53 -8.55 -2.67
C GLN A 57 10.40 -7.29 -1.83
N PHE A 58 9.83 -7.45 -0.63
CA PHE A 58 9.60 -6.38 0.33
C PHE A 58 10.16 -6.79 1.69
N ASP A 59 10.60 -5.81 2.47
CA ASP A 59 11.08 -6.02 3.84
C ASP A 59 9.90 -5.84 4.83
N LEU A 60 8.96 -4.97 4.47
CA LEU A 60 7.75 -4.67 5.23
C LEU A 60 6.52 -4.59 4.32
N VAL A 61 5.46 -5.30 4.67
CA VAL A 61 4.15 -5.23 4.03
C VAL A 61 3.15 -4.71 5.06
N ILE A 62 2.47 -3.62 4.73
CA ILE A 62 1.44 -3.02 5.56
C ILE A 62 0.09 -3.29 4.92
N THR A 63 -0.85 -3.80 5.70
CA THR A 63 -2.23 -4.06 5.27
C THR A 63 -3.18 -3.09 5.94
N CYS A 64 -4.25 -2.73 5.24
CA CYS A 64 -5.18 -1.67 5.65
C CYS A 64 -6.43 -2.19 6.38
N GLU A 65 -6.65 -3.51 6.40
CA GLU A 65 -7.77 -4.18 7.07
C GLU A 65 -7.45 -5.66 7.29
N GLU A 66 -8.07 -6.28 8.29
CA GLU A 66 -7.82 -7.67 8.69
C GLU A 66 -8.03 -8.67 7.54
N ARG A 67 -9.08 -8.48 6.74
CA ARG A 67 -9.35 -9.37 5.60
C ARG A 67 -8.22 -9.37 4.57
N VAL A 68 -7.57 -8.23 4.35
CA VAL A 68 -6.43 -8.11 3.42
C VAL A 68 -5.18 -8.72 4.04
N TYR A 69 -5.00 -8.58 5.36
CA TYR A 69 -3.94 -9.25 6.10
C TYR A 69 -3.97 -10.77 5.89
N ASP A 70 -5.12 -11.40 6.09
CA ASP A 70 -5.28 -12.84 5.88
C ASP A 70 -4.97 -13.26 4.43
N GLN A 71 -5.46 -12.49 3.44
CA GLN A 71 -5.19 -12.76 2.02
C GLN A 71 -3.70 -12.64 1.67
N VAL A 72 -3.00 -11.67 2.26
CA VAL A 72 -1.55 -11.49 2.06
C VAL A 72 -0.79 -12.65 2.70
N LEU A 73 -1.15 -13.07 3.91
CA LEU A 73 -0.50 -14.20 4.57
C LEU A 73 -0.72 -15.52 3.81
N GLU A 74 -1.95 -15.78 3.38
CA GLU A 74 -2.27 -16.98 2.60
C GLU A 74 -1.46 -17.03 1.29
N ASP A 75 -1.40 -15.91 0.57
CA ASP A 75 -0.62 -15.80 -0.66
C ASP A 75 0.88 -16.01 -0.40
N LEU A 76 1.46 -15.33 0.60
CA LEU A 76 2.88 -15.50 0.94
C LEU A 76 3.22 -16.92 1.38
N ASN A 77 2.33 -17.59 2.11
CA ASN A 77 2.52 -18.98 2.56
C ASN A 77 2.34 -20.01 1.43
N SER A 78 1.54 -19.67 0.41
CA SER A 78 1.33 -20.54 -0.76
C SER A 78 2.47 -20.49 -1.80
N ARG A 79 3.30 -19.45 -1.76
CA ARG A 79 4.42 -19.26 -2.67
C ARG A 79 5.60 -20.14 -2.27
N GLU A 80 6.29 -20.71 -3.26
CA GLU A 80 7.56 -21.41 -3.03
C GLU A 80 8.64 -20.42 -2.55
N GLN A 81 9.35 -20.78 -1.48
CA GLN A 81 10.41 -19.95 -0.91
C GLN A 81 11.71 -20.15 -1.67
N GLU A 82 12.11 -19.16 -2.47
CA GLU A 82 13.38 -19.21 -3.21
C GLU A 82 14.54 -18.58 -2.42
N THR A 83 14.30 -17.46 -1.73
CA THR A 83 15.37 -16.63 -1.11
C THR A 83 15.50 -16.79 0.39
N PHE A 84 14.50 -17.39 1.06
CA PHE A 84 14.40 -17.52 2.52
C PHE A 84 14.58 -16.18 3.28
N GLN A 85 14.31 -15.05 2.62
CA GLN A 85 14.35 -13.75 3.25
C GLN A 85 13.03 -13.50 4.01
N PRO A 86 13.09 -13.11 5.30
CA PRO A 86 11.90 -12.80 6.06
C PRO A 86 11.25 -11.52 5.55
N VAL A 87 9.91 -11.47 5.59
CA VAL A 87 9.11 -10.28 5.33
C VAL A 87 8.19 -10.05 6.52
N HIS A 88 8.15 -8.82 7.02
CA HIS A 88 7.25 -8.44 8.12
C HIS A 88 5.91 -8.01 7.56
N VAL A 89 4.81 -8.58 8.05
CA VAL A 89 3.45 -8.16 7.67
C VAL A 89 2.78 -7.53 8.88
N ILE A 90 2.35 -6.27 8.75
CA ILE A 90 1.67 -5.49 9.81
C ILE A 90 0.29 -5.09 9.30
N ASN A 91 -0.73 -5.31 10.11
CA ASN A 91 -2.07 -4.78 9.85
C ASN A 91 -2.27 -3.45 10.59
N VAL A 92 -2.75 -2.45 9.87
CA VAL A 92 -3.20 -1.16 10.41
C VAL A 92 -4.63 -0.99 9.90
N ASP A 93 -5.60 -1.16 10.80
CA ASP A 93 -7.01 -1.06 10.44
C ASP A 93 -7.38 0.39 10.09
N ILE A 94 -7.69 0.64 8.82
CA ILE A 94 -8.02 1.96 8.27
C ILE A 94 -9.39 1.85 7.62
N GLN A 95 -10.34 2.67 8.11
CA GLN A 95 -11.69 2.73 7.57
C GLN A 95 -11.70 3.23 6.11
N ASP A 96 -12.62 2.70 5.29
CA ASP A 96 -12.78 3.05 3.87
C ASP A 96 -13.48 4.42 3.68
N ASN A 97 -12.84 5.47 4.18
CA ASN A 97 -13.23 6.86 3.95
C ASN A 97 -11.98 7.71 3.67
N HIS A 98 -12.15 8.86 3.02
CA HIS A 98 -11.00 9.66 2.58
C HIS A 98 -10.24 10.33 3.73
N GLU A 99 -10.91 10.60 4.86
CA GLU A 99 -10.32 11.27 6.03
C GLU A 99 -9.40 10.30 6.77
N GLU A 100 -9.92 9.13 7.13
CA GLU A 100 -9.19 8.03 7.75
C GLU A 100 -8.09 7.48 6.83
N ALA A 101 -8.31 7.39 5.52
CA ALA A 101 -7.24 7.04 4.58
C ALA A 101 -6.09 8.06 4.59
N THR A 102 -6.39 9.35 4.83
CA THR A 102 -5.38 10.40 4.93
C THR A 102 -4.64 10.30 6.27
N LEU A 103 -5.35 10.13 7.38
CA LEU A 103 -4.76 9.93 8.71
C LEU A 103 -3.92 8.64 8.77
N GLY A 104 -4.45 7.53 8.26
CA GLY A 104 -3.76 6.25 8.13
C GLY A 104 -2.50 6.36 7.27
N ALA A 105 -2.51 7.17 6.20
CA ALA A 105 -1.31 7.42 5.41
C ALA A 105 -0.22 8.15 6.20
N PHE A 106 -0.57 9.06 7.11
CA PHE A 106 0.39 9.71 8.01
C PHE A 106 0.93 8.74 9.06
N LEU A 107 0.05 7.95 9.69
CA LEU A 107 0.43 6.91 10.65
C LEU A 107 1.39 5.89 10.03
N ILE A 108 1.10 5.41 8.82
CA ILE A 108 1.98 4.49 8.08
C ILE A 108 3.33 5.15 7.79
N CYS A 109 3.33 6.44 7.42
CA CYS A 109 4.56 7.18 7.16
C CYS A 109 5.42 7.27 8.42
N GLU A 110 4.82 7.61 9.56
CA GLU A 110 5.49 7.69 10.86
C GLU A 110 6.03 6.32 11.29
N LEU A 111 5.23 5.25 11.16
CA LEU A 111 5.66 3.89 11.45
C LEU A 111 6.86 3.47 10.59
N CYS A 112 6.81 3.74 9.28
CA CYS A 112 7.93 3.45 8.38
C CYS A 112 9.18 4.25 8.74
N GLN A 113 9.01 5.50 9.19
CA GLN A 113 10.11 6.33 9.68
C GLN A 113 10.67 5.80 10.99
N CYS A 114 9.85 5.37 11.95
CA CYS A 114 10.32 4.77 13.21
C CYS A 114 11.12 3.48 12.96
N VAL A 115 10.60 2.59 12.11
CA VAL A 115 11.28 1.34 11.74
C VAL A 115 12.57 1.65 10.98
N SER A 116 12.54 2.58 10.03
CA SER A 116 13.76 3.02 9.35
C SER A 116 14.74 3.76 10.28
N ASN A 117 14.26 4.46 11.30
CA ASN A 117 15.09 5.23 12.23
C ASN A 117 15.75 4.36 13.31
N GLN A 118 15.13 3.24 13.70
CA GLN A 118 15.82 2.16 14.41
C GLN A 118 16.96 1.56 13.58
N HIS A 119 16.85 1.61 12.24
CA HIS A 119 17.96 1.33 11.33
C HIS A 119 18.89 2.55 11.09
N ALA A 120 18.47 3.78 11.45
CA ALA A 120 19.17 5.04 11.19
C ALA A 120 20.17 5.48 12.26
N HIS A 121 20.95 4.53 12.78
CA HIS A 121 22.40 4.80 12.90
C HIS A 121 23.08 4.85 11.51
N CYS A 122 22.35 4.62 10.42
CA CYS A 122 22.74 4.85 9.02
C CYS A 122 21.56 5.41 8.17
N ARG A 123 21.74 6.60 7.59
CA ARG A 123 20.67 7.50 7.11
C ARG A 123 20.18 7.28 5.66
N ALA A 124 18.94 7.74 5.46
CA ALA A 124 18.38 8.57 4.37
C ALA A 124 17.72 7.94 3.11
N ALA A 125 16.53 8.51 2.83
CA ALA A 125 15.76 8.62 1.58
C ALA A 125 14.84 7.44 1.18
N PHE A 126 13.53 7.65 1.37
CA PHE A 126 12.47 6.87 0.72
C PHE A 126 12.31 7.33 -0.73
N ALA A 127 12.71 6.47 -1.67
CA ALA A 127 12.25 6.48 -3.05
C ALA A 127 11.52 5.15 -3.29
N SER A 128 10.26 5.23 -3.72
CA SER A 128 9.42 4.10 -4.15
C SER A 128 8.68 3.32 -3.06
N ALA A 129 7.65 3.94 -2.48
CA ALA A 129 6.55 3.18 -1.88
C ALA A 129 5.65 2.66 -3.02
N LYS A 130 5.81 1.39 -3.40
CA LYS A 130 4.84 0.72 -4.27
C LYS A 130 3.58 0.46 -3.45
N ARG A 131 2.62 1.38 -3.53
CA ARG A 131 1.28 1.23 -2.95
C ARG A 131 0.49 0.25 -3.83
N CYS A 132 0.43 -1.02 -3.42
CA CYS A 132 -0.48 -2.03 -3.98
C CYS A 132 -1.91 -1.73 -3.53
N CYS A 133 -2.49 -0.68 -4.10
CA CYS A 133 -3.94 -0.58 -4.26
C CYS A 133 -4.36 -1.29 -5.54
#